data_AF-A0A0A2XLL5-F1
#
_entry.id   AF-A0A0A2XLL5-F1
#
_cell.length_a   1.000
_cell.length_b   1.000
_cell.length_c   1.000
_cell.angle_alpha   90.00
_cell.angle_beta   90.00
_cell.angle_gamma   90.00
#
_symmetry.space_group_name_H-M   'P 1'
#
loop_
_entity.id
_entity.type
_entity.pdbx_description
1 polymer ?
#
loop_
_entity_poly.entity_id
_entity_poly.type
_entity_poly.pdbx_seq_one_letter_code
_entity_poly.pdbx_strand_id
1 'polypeptide(L)'
;MAFQTKVNIEQGFGVSGDIHLDSPARTESLIIDSKGAAPNIVGYAFTKDAKTNIAKVGGEIAAGRVFAGILVNSKEYPLYGTTKGALEPSLAIADGIHGDMLTMGDIVVQVGTKCDIGDLVVYDNTTGALSTVAAGTADAGSGKTFVPNAVVYRYPVTANGGLTVIRLTN
;
A
#
# COMPACT_ATOMS: atom_id res chain seq x y z
N MET A 1 -36.14 18.30 12.94
CA MET A 1 -35.26 17.27 13.55
C MET A 1 -34.48 16.64 12.41
N ALA A 2 -33.22 17.05 12.21
CA ALA A 2 -32.39 16.40 11.19
C ALA A 2 -32.02 15.00 11.70
N PHE A 3 -32.45 13.98 10.97
CA PHE A 3 -32.09 12.59 11.28
C PHE A 3 -30.57 12.42 11.10
N GLN A 4 -29.94 11.57 11.92
CA GLN A 4 -28.52 11.28 11.78
C GLN A 4 -28.25 10.66 10.40
N THR A 5 -27.53 11.37 9.53
CA THR A 5 -27.27 10.97 8.14
C THR A 5 -25.99 10.14 7.97
N LYS A 6 -25.13 10.10 8.99
CA LYS A 6 -23.91 9.28 9.00
C LYS A 6 -23.76 8.59 10.35
N VAL A 7 -23.69 7.27 10.31
CA VAL A 7 -23.24 6.42 11.43
C VAL A 7 -21.85 5.94 11.05
N ASN A 8 -20.83 6.25 11.86
CA ASN A 8 -19.53 5.60 11.71
C ASN A 8 -19.67 4.17 12.23
N ILE A 9 -19.80 3.23 11.30
CA ILE A 9 -20.03 1.81 11.61
C ILE A 9 -18.73 1.13 12.07
N GLU A 10 -17.58 1.74 11.74
CA GLU A 10 -16.25 1.23 12.05
C GLU A 10 -15.56 2.17 13.05
N GLN A 11 -15.49 1.77 14.32
CA GLN A 11 -14.62 2.41 15.30
C GLN A 11 -13.30 1.63 15.36
N GLY A 12 -12.29 2.09 14.61
CA GLY A 12 -10.92 1.56 14.70
C GLY A 12 -10.61 0.44 13.71
N PHE A 13 -10.76 0.70 12.41
CA PHE A 13 -10.41 -0.25 11.33
C PHE A 13 -8.92 -0.65 11.31
N GLY A 14 -8.04 0.24 11.76
CA GLY A 14 -6.59 0.08 11.71
C GLY A 14 -5.93 1.22 10.94
N VAL A 15 -4.61 1.13 10.77
CA VAL A 15 -3.80 2.05 9.97
C VAL A 15 -3.29 1.31 8.74
N SER A 16 -3.11 2.04 7.63
CA SER A 16 -2.49 1.49 6.43
C SER A 16 -1.13 0.84 6.76
N GLY A 17 -0.93 -0.40 6.31
CA GLY A 17 0.25 -1.23 6.60
C GLY A 17 0.16 -2.12 7.84
N ASP A 18 -0.96 -2.10 8.58
CA ASP A 18 -1.20 -3.07 9.64
C ASP A 18 -1.65 -4.43 9.04
N ILE A 19 -1.11 -5.52 9.59
CA ILE A 19 -1.54 -6.88 9.25
C ILE A 19 -2.93 -7.12 9.86
N HIS A 20 -3.88 -7.59 9.04
CA HIS A 20 -5.27 -7.69 9.46
C HIS A 20 -5.61 -8.98 10.21
N LEU A 21 -5.03 -10.11 9.79
CA LEU A 21 -5.28 -11.44 10.37
C LEU A 21 -3.95 -12.12 10.68
N ASP A 22 -3.96 -12.99 11.68
CA ASP A 22 -2.87 -13.93 11.99
C ASP A 22 -2.85 -15.09 10.97
N SER A 23 -2.88 -14.74 9.70
CA SER A 23 -2.71 -15.64 8.56
C SER A 23 -1.22 -15.75 8.23
N PRO A 24 -0.79 -16.79 7.49
CA PRO A 24 0.59 -16.86 7.01
C PRO A 24 0.99 -15.58 6.26
N ALA A 25 1.95 -14.85 6.82
CA ALA A 25 2.50 -13.64 6.23
C ALA A 25 3.97 -13.87 5.88
N ARG A 26 4.39 -13.37 4.72
CA ARG A 26 5.79 -13.36 4.29
C ARG A 26 6.23 -11.92 4.08
N THR A 27 7.27 -11.55 4.80
CA THR A 27 7.84 -10.21 4.79
C THR A 27 9.32 -10.30 4.50
N GLU A 28 9.85 -9.40 3.68
CA GLU A 28 11.27 -9.26 3.38
C GLU A 28 11.72 -7.87 3.82
N SER A 29 12.78 -7.81 4.63
CA SER A 29 13.34 -6.54 5.09
C SER A 29 14.31 -6.00 4.05
N LEU A 30 14.07 -4.77 3.55
CA LEU A 30 14.85 -4.15 2.49
C LEU A 30 15.22 -2.71 2.86
N ILE A 31 16.33 -2.22 2.31
CA ILE A 31 16.69 -0.81 2.42
C ILE A 31 15.88 -0.04 1.39
N ILE A 32 15.24 1.04 1.84
CA ILE A 32 14.41 1.90 1.00
C ILE A 32 15.21 3.13 0.60
N ASP A 33 15.35 3.36 -0.70
CA ASP A 33 15.95 4.57 -1.25
C ASP A 33 15.21 4.97 -2.55
N SER A 34 14.29 5.92 -2.39
CA SER A 34 13.55 6.52 -3.49
C SER A 34 14.22 7.76 -4.05
N LYS A 35 15.38 8.18 -3.51
CA LYS A 35 16.14 9.37 -3.90
C LYS A 35 15.29 10.64 -3.94
N GLY A 36 14.33 10.76 -3.04
CA GLY A 36 13.39 11.90 -2.98
C GLY A 36 12.42 12.02 -4.17
N ALA A 37 12.32 11.03 -5.07
CA ALA A 37 11.43 11.10 -6.22
C ALA A 37 9.94 11.09 -5.83
N ALA A 38 9.60 10.36 -4.76
CA ALA A 38 8.29 10.35 -4.13
C ALA A 38 8.47 9.97 -2.64
N PRO A 39 7.57 10.42 -1.75
CA PRO A 39 7.62 10.05 -0.34
C PRO A 39 7.36 8.55 -0.19
N ASN A 40 8.19 7.87 0.60
CA ASN A 40 7.99 6.47 0.95
C ASN A 40 6.86 6.39 1.98
N ILE A 41 5.68 5.93 1.59
CA ILE A 41 4.52 5.91 2.48
C ILE A 41 4.18 4.47 2.86
N VAL A 42 3.88 4.23 4.14
CA VAL A 42 3.44 2.91 4.61
C VAL A 42 2.11 2.51 3.97
N GLY A 43 2.05 1.27 3.48
CA GLY A 43 0.94 0.71 2.71
C GLY A 43 0.96 1.03 1.22
N TYR A 44 2.04 1.64 0.70
CA TYR A 44 2.27 1.77 -0.73
C TYR A 44 3.08 0.60 -1.29
N ALA A 45 2.99 0.39 -2.60
CA ALA A 45 3.75 -0.62 -3.33
C ALA A 45 5.19 -0.16 -3.58
N PHE A 46 6.13 -1.10 -3.47
CA PHE A 46 7.55 -0.89 -3.74
C PHE A 46 8.05 -1.90 -4.76
N THR A 47 9.01 -1.46 -5.59
CA THR A 47 9.82 -2.33 -6.44
C THR A 47 11.27 -2.29 -5.99
N LYS A 48 11.99 -3.41 -6.15
CA LYS A 48 13.41 -3.51 -5.84
C LYS A 48 14.23 -3.72 -7.09
N ASP A 49 15.44 -3.17 -7.08
CA ASP A 49 16.44 -3.45 -8.11
C ASP A 49 16.97 -4.88 -7.92
N ALA A 50 16.94 -5.68 -8.99
CA ALA A 50 17.33 -7.09 -8.95
C ALA A 50 18.82 -7.31 -8.67
N LYS A 51 19.68 -6.30 -8.85
CA LYS A 51 21.13 -6.39 -8.62
C LYS A 51 21.52 -5.89 -7.23
N THR A 52 20.92 -4.80 -6.76
CA THR A 52 21.32 -4.16 -5.49
C THR A 52 20.40 -4.48 -4.32
N ASN A 53 19.21 -5.05 -4.57
CA ASN A 53 18.16 -5.28 -3.56
C ASN A 53 17.74 -4.00 -2.80
N ILE A 54 17.88 -2.84 -3.43
CA ILE A 54 17.39 -1.57 -2.88
C ILE A 54 15.96 -1.36 -3.37
N ALA A 55 15.05 -1.11 -2.42
CA ALA A 55 13.64 -0.85 -2.68
C ALA A 55 13.41 0.63 -2.98
N LYS A 56 12.49 0.89 -3.92
CA LYS A 56 12.02 2.21 -4.31
C LYS A 56 10.49 2.20 -4.34
N VAL A 57 9.87 3.29 -3.91
CA VAL A 57 8.41 3.44 -3.96
C VAL A 57 7.92 3.46 -5.41
N GLY A 58 6.84 2.72 -5.69
CA GLY A 58 6.35 2.49 -7.04
C GLY A 58 7.39 1.82 -7.93
N GLY A 59 7.45 2.23 -9.19
CA GLY A 59 8.32 1.67 -10.23
C GLY A 59 7.62 0.62 -11.07
N GLU A 60 7.87 0.67 -12.38
CA GLU A 60 7.37 -0.35 -13.30
C GLU A 60 8.13 -1.67 -13.11
N ILE A 61 7.40 -2.79 -13.11
CA ILE A 61 8.00 -4.14 -13.11
C ILE A 61 8.50 -4.40 -14.54
N ALA A 62 9.81 -4.24 -14.73
CA ALA A 62 10.48 -4.41 -16.02
C ALA A 62 11.83 -5.08 -15.83
N ALA A 63 12.51 -5.47 -16.92
CA ALA A 63 13.80 -6.17 -16.86
C ALA A 63 14.82 -5.43 -15.97
N GLY A 64 15.11 -5.98 -14.79
CA GLY A 64 16.01 -5.38 -13.78
C GLY A 64 15.31 -4.85 -12.52
N ARG A 65 13.98 -4.72 -12.51
CA ARG A 65 13.18 -4.40 -11.32
C ARG A 65 12.09 -5.43 -11.08
N VAL A 66 12.01 -5.89 -9.85
CA VAL A 66 10.99 -6.86 -9.40
C VAL A 66 10.12 -6.24 -8.33
N PHE A 67 8.90 -6.75 -8.19
CA PHE A 67 8.03 -6.35 -7.09
C PHE A 67 8.69 -6.72 -5.74
N ALA A 68 8.84 -5.74 -4.86
CA ALA A 68 9.45 -5.94 -3.55
C ALA A 68 8.39 -6.30 -2.50
N GLY A 69 7.20 -5.74 -2.63
CA GLY A 69 6.12 -5.90 -1.67
C GLY A 69 5.41 -4.59 -1.38
N ILE A 70 4.53 -4.64 -0.38
CA ILE A 70 3.88 -3.46 0.19
C ILE A 70 4.51 -3.18 1.54
N LEU A 71 4.84 -1.91 1.81
CA LEU A 71 5.47 -1.52 3.07
C LEU A 71 4.49 -1.69 4.24
N VAL A 72 4.87 -2.49 5.23
CA VAL A 72 4.04 -2.81 6.42
C VAL A 72 4.71 -2.38 7.72
N ASN A 73 4.05 -2.63 8.85
CA ASN A 73 4.49 -2.29 10.22
C ASN A 73 4.52 -0.78 10.49
N SER A 74 3.38 -0.12 10.27
CA SER A 74 3.23 1.33 10.46
C SER A 74 3.71 1.86 11.83
N LYS A 75 3.71 1.01 12.86
CA LYS A 75 4.05 1.36 14.26
C LYS A 75 5.52 1.15 14.60
N GLU A 76 6.29 0.54 13.71
CA GLU A 76 7.72 0.28 13.93
C GLU A 76 8.57 1.50 13.57
N TYR A 77 8.13 2.30 12.58
CA TYR A 77 8.92 3.41 12.08
C TYR A 77 8.74 4.67 12.93
N PRO A 78 9.84 5.40 13.21
CA PRO A 78 9.76 6.69 13.86
C PRO A 78 9.06 7.72 12.96
N LEU A 79 8.23 8.56 13.57
CA LEU A 79 7.58 9.67 12.89
C LEU A 79 8.59 10.82 12.68
N TYR A 80 8.73 11.27 11.44
CA TYR A 80 9.57 12.43 11.08
C TYR A 80 8.77 13.71 10.77
N GLY A 81 7.46 13.68 10.96
CA GLY A 81 6.58 14.81 10.68
C GLY A 81 6.40 15.09 9.19
N THR A 82 6.00 16.31 8.86
CA THR A 82 5.89 16.81 7.48
C THR A 82 6.65 18.12 7.35
N THR A 83 6.75 18.65 6.12
CA THR A 83 7.31 20.00 5.87
C THR A 83 6.54 21.12 6.58
N LYS A 84 5.33 20.85 7.07
CA LYS A 84 4.50 21.79 7.84
C LYS A 84 4.77 21.73 9.34
N GLY A 85 5.41 20.68 9.84
CA GLY A 85 5.73 20.54 11.27
C GLY A 85 6.28 19.15 11.64
N ALA A 86 7.21 19.13 12.59
CA ALA A 86 7.88 17.90 13.05
C ALA A 86 6.95 16.94 13.85
N LEU A 87 5.81 17.43 14.34
CA LEU A 87 4.83 16.65 15.10
C LEU A 87 3.58 16.30 14.28
N GLU A 88 3.54 16.69 13.00
CA GLU A 88 2.40 16.38 12.14
C GLU A 88 2.31 14.87 11.91
N PRO A 89 1.11 14.27 11.98
CA PRO A 89 0.93 12.84 11.72
C PRO A 89 1.31 12.53 10.27
N SER A 90 2.16 11.52 10.09
CA SER A 90 2.66 11.12 8.78
C SER A 90 2.95 9.62 8.77
N LEU A 91 2.65 8.99 7.65
CA LEU A 91 3.07 7.62 7.33
C LEU A 91 4.29 7.61 6.40
N ALA A 92 4.88 8.78 6.15
CA ALA A 92 6.06 8.90 5.33
C ALA A 92 7.32 8.55 6.13
N ILE A 93 8.17 7.73 5.53
CA ILE A 93 9.47 7.35 6.08
C ILE A 93 10.61 7.92 5.23
N ALA A 94 11.75 8.17 5.87
CA ALA A 94 12.93 8.70 5.20
C ALA A 94 13.60 7.67 4.27
N ASP A 95 14.35 8.16 3.30
CA ASP A 95 15.26 7.31 2.50
C ASP A 95 16.44 6.84 3.38
N GLY A 96 17.01 5.68 3.04
CA GLY A 96 18.16 5.07 3.70
C GLY A 96 17.82 4.25 4.96
N ILE A 97 16.53 4.04 5.26
CA ILE A 97 16.11 3.20 6.38
C ILE A 97 15.70 1.80 5.90
N HIS A 98 15.69 0.86 6.84
CA HIS A 98 15.11 -0.46 6.62
C HIS A 98 13.59 -0.38 6.73
N GLY A 99 12.90 -1.05 5.81
CA GLY A 99 11.47 -1.26 5.90
C GLY A 99 11.09 -2.67 5.48
N ASP A 100 10.03 -3.15 6.09
CA ASP A 100 9.52 -4.49 5.90
C ASP A 100 8.48 -4.50 4.78
N MET A 101 8.78 -5.29 3.74
CA MET A 101 7.97 -5.41 2.54
C MET A 101 7.19 -6.72 2.56
N LEU A 102 5.87 -6.63 2.66
CA LEU A 102 4.98 -7.79 2.63
C LEU A 102 4.76 -8.27 1.20
N THR A 103 5.07 -9.54 0.97
CA THR A 103 4.91 -10.24 -0.31
C THR A 103 3.72 -11.20 -0.31
N MET A 104 3.34 -11.70 0.87
CA MET A 104 2.20 -12.59 1.09
C MET A 104 1.51 -12.25 2.41
N GLY A 105 0.18 -12.24 2.44
CA GLY A 105 -0.60 -12.01 3.66
C GLY A 105 -1.80 -11.10 3.46
N ASP A 106 -2.50 -10.82 4.56
CA ASP A 106 -3.68 -9.95 4.60
C ASP A 106 -3.32 -8.62 5.28
N ILE A 107 -3.45 -7.51 4.55
CA ILE A 107 -3.04 -6.19 5.04
C ILE A 107 -4.11 -5.13 4.83
N VAL A 108 -4.16 -4.18 5.77
CA VAL A 108 -4.96 -2.97 5.65
C VAL A 108 -4.22 -1.99 4.74
N VAL A 109 -4.89 -1.52 3.71
CA VAL A 109 -4.35 -0.52 2.77
C VAL A 109 -5.35 0.57 2.49
N GLN A 110 -4.85 1.75 2.16
CA GLN A 110 -5.67 2.82 1.62
C GLN A 110 -5.70 2.75 0.09
N VAL A 111 -6.91 2.65 -0.47
CA VAL A 111 -7.14 2.68 -1.92
C VAL A 111 -7.78 4.00 -2.33
N GLY A 112 -7.37 4.54 -3.48
CA GLY A 112 -7.91 5.81 -4.00
C GLY A 112 -9.25 5.70 -4.73
N THR A 113 -9.70 4.48 -5.04
CA THR A 113 -10.89 4.19 -5.86
C THR A 113 -11.96 3.49 -5.03
N LYS A 114 -13.22 3.56 -5.50
CA LYS A 114 -14.25 2.61 -5.06
C LYS A 114 -13.79 1.18 -5.39
N CYS A 115 -14.01 0.24 -4.50
CA CYS A 115 -13.68 -1.17 -4.73
C CYS A 115 -14.76 -2.11 -4.23
N ASP A 116 -14.91 -3.23 -4.91
CA ASP A 116 -15.73 -4.36 -4.50
C ASP A 116 -14.82 -5.57 -4.14
N ILE A 117 -15.34 -6.53 -3.36
CA ILE A 117 -14.57 -7.73 -2.99
C ILE A 117 -14.29 -8.56 -4.24
N GLY A 118 -13.03 -8.96 -4.43
CA GLY A 118 -12.56 -9.69 -5.60
C GLY A 118 -11.93 -8.81 -6.68
N ASP A 119 -11.98 -7.49 -6.54
CA ASP A 119 -11.28 -6.57 -7.44
C ASP A 119 -9.76 -6.75 -7.39
N LEU A 120 -9.11 -6.49 -8.52
CA LEU A 120 -7.66 -6.53 -8.66
C LEU A 120 -7.04 -5.26 -8.10
N VAL A 121 -5.87 -5.39 -7.48
CA VAL A 121 -5.12 -4.27 -6.92
C VAL A 121 -4.06 -3.80 -7.92
N VAL A 122 -4.03 -2.50 -8.17
CA VAL A 122 -3.02 -1.85 -9.02
C VAL A 122 -2.34 -0.74 -8.22
N TYR A 123 -1.10 -0.44 -8.56
CA TYR A 123 -0.36 0.66 -7.96
C TYR A 123 0.10 1.63 -9.04
N ASP A 124 0.27 2.89 -8.66
CA ASP A 124 0.82 3.94 -9.51
C ASP A 124 2.34 3.82 -9.61
N ASN A 125 2.89 3.81 -10.81
CA ASN A 125 4.31 3.57 -11.05
C ASN A 125 5.21 4.73 -10.56
N THR A 126 4.65 5.91 -10.32
CA THR A 126 5.42 7.08 -9.86
C THR A 126 5.35 7.26 -8.35
N THR A 127 4.17 7.03 -7.76
CA THR A 127 3.90 7.31 -6.35
C THR A 127 3.81 6.06 -5.49
N GLY A 128 3.56 4.88 -6.05
CA GLY A 128 3.30 3.63 -5.32
C GLY A 128 1.91 3.56 -4.67
N ALA A 129 1.07 4.58 -4.86
CA ALA A 129 -0.28 4.61 -4.29
C ALA A 129 -1.16 3.51 -4.87
N LEU A 130 -1.96 2.87 -4.02
CA LEU A 130 -2.81 1.76 -4.40
C LEU A 130 -4.18 2.24 -4.90
N SER A 131 -4.67 1.56 -5.93
CA SER A 131 -6.03 1.66 -6.43
C SER A 131 -6.51 0.29 -6.89
N THR A 132 -7.76 0.21 -7.30
CA THR A 132 -8.40 -1.06 -7.68
C THR A 132 -9.01 -0.95 -9.06
N VAL A 133 -9.09 -2.10 -9.74
CA VAL A 133 -9.81 -2.27 -10.99
C VAL A 133 -10.68 -3.52 -10.91
N ALA A 134 -11.78 -3.54 -11.66
CA ALA A 134 -12.71 -4.66 -11.64
C ALA A 134 -12.02 -5.98 -11.96
N ALA A 135 -12.48 -7.07 -11.35
CA ALA A 135 -12.01 -8.42 -11.66
C ALA A 135 -12.08 -8.71 -13.17
N GLY A 136 -11.02 -9.31 -13.72
CA GLY A 136 -10.93 -9.66 -15.15
C GLY A 136 -10.57 -8.50 -16.09
N THR A 137 -10.29 -7.30 -15.55
CA THR A 137 -9.73 -6.20 -16.36
C THR A 137 -8.34 -6.58 -16.87
N ALA A 138 -8.12 -6.47 -18.18
CA ALA A 138 -6.84 -6.85 -18.81
C ALA A 138 -5.73 -5.78 -18.67
N ASP A 139 -6.09 -4.53 -18.38
CA ASP A 139 -5.18 -3.39 -18.31
C ASP A 139 -5.26 -2.72 -16.93
N ALA A 140 -4.11 -2.35 -16.35
CA ALA A 140 -4.04 -1.71 -15.03
C ALA A 140 -4.42 -0.21 -15.08
N GLY A 141 -4.51 0.37 -16.27
CA GLY A 141 -4.60 1.80 -16.54
C GLY A 141 -3.24 2.42 -16.84
N SER A 142 -3.26 3.55 -17.55
CA SER A 142 -2.05 4.31 -17.88
C SER A 142 -1.26 4.71 -16.63
N GLY A 143 0.05 4.45 -16.62
CA GLY A 143 0.95 4.78 -15.51
C GLY A 143 0.81 3.87 -14.28
N LYS A 144 0.05 2.78 -14.38
CA LYS A 144 -0.20 1.83 -13.29
C LYS A 144 0.29 0.44 -13.63
N THR A 145 0.47 -0.39 -12.61
CA THR A 145 0.86 -1.78 -12.76
C THR A 145 0.09 -2.64 -11.77
N PHE A 146 -0.26 -3.86 -12.17
CA PHE A 146 -0.90 -4.82 -11.27
C PHE A 146 0.03 -5.21 -10.14
N VAL A 147 -0.49 -5.22 -8.91
CA VAL A 147 0.19 -5.87 -7.80
C VAL A 147 0.07 -7.40 -8.02
N PRO A 148 1.18 -8.15 -8.12
CA PRO A 148 1.13 -9.57 -8.44
C PRO A 148 0.32 -10.37 -7.41
N ASN A 149 -0.67 -11.14 -7.89
CA ASN A 149 -1.50 -12.05 -7.09
C ASN A 149 -2.20 -11.36 -5.89
N ALA A 150 -2.63 -10.11 -6.07
CA ALA A 150 -3.32 -9.33 -5.07
C ALA A 150 -4.80 -9.08 -5.42
N VAL A 151 -5.68 -9.30 -4.43
CA VAL A 151 -7.13 -9.05 -4.56
C VAL A 151 -7.69 -8.34 -3.34
N VAL A 152 -8.76 -7.57 -3.53
CA VAL A 152 -9.56 -7.05 -2.42
C VAL A 152 -10.28 -8.21 -1.73
N TYR A 153 -10.03 -8.38 -0.43
CA TYR A 153 -10.52 -9.54 0.32
C TYR A 153 -11.70 -9.19 1.23
N ARG A 154 -11.63 -8.07 1.95
CA ARG A 154 -12.69 -7.64 2.90
C ARG A 154 -12.82 -6.12 2.92
N TYR A 155 -14.01 -5.67 3.33
CA TYR A 155 -14.36 -4.27 3.53
C TYR A 155 -14.25 -3.46 2.24
N PRO A 156 -15.23 -3.60 1.34
CA PRO A 156 -15.28 -2.83 0.11
C PRO A 156 -15.45 -1.34 0.42
N VAL A 157 -14.76 -0.49 -0.34
CA VAL A 157 -14.89 0.96 -0.22
C VAL A 157 -16.03 1.41 -1.13
N THR A 158 -17.09 1.95 -0.53
CA THR A 158 -18.32 2.34 -1.24
C THR A 158 -18.28 3.73 -1.88
N ALA A 159 -17.26 4.53 -1.55
CA ALA A 159 -16.98 5.85 -2.10
C ALA A 159 -15.57 5.91 -2.73
N ASN A 160 -15.21 7.03 -3.36
CA ASN A 160 -13.83 7.21 -3.82
C ASN A 160 -12.92 7.48 -2.62
N GLY A 161 -12.00 6.55 -2.36
CA GLY A 161 -11.06 6.67 -1.26
C GLY A 161 -11.53 5.98 0.01
N GLY A 162 -10.68 5.14 0.60
CA GLY A 162 -10.96 4.50 1.89
C GLY A 162 -9.95 3.43 2.25
N LEU A 163 -10.09 2.90 3.47
CA LEU A 163 -9.34 1.74 3.94
C LEU A 163 -10.07 0.47 3.51
N THR A 164 -9.29 -0.52 3.08
CA THR A 164 -9.76 -1.84 2.72
C THR A 164 -8.72 -2.89 3.11
N VAL A 165 -9.10 -4.16 3.06
CA VAL A 165 -8.15 -5.26 3.30
C VAL A 165 -7.89 -5.97 1.98
N ILE A 166 -6.62 -6.02 1.59
CA ILE A 166 -6.16 -6.76 0.43
C ILE A 166 -5.41 -8.01 0.86
N ARG A 167 -5.46 -9.03 0.01
CA ARG A 167 -4.78 -10.30 0.20
C ARG A 167 -3.75 -10.51 -0.91
N LEU A 168 -2.51 -10.79 -0.53
CA LEU A 168 -1.42 -11.19 -1.42
C LEU A 168 -1.09 -12.67 -1.22
N THR A 169 -0.89 -13.40 -2.32
CA THR A 169 -0.72 -14.87 -2.30
C THR A 169 0.58 -15.38 -2.96
N ASN A 170 1.63 -14.54 -3.05
CA ASN A 170 2.92 -14.94 -3.65
C ASN A 170 3.75 -15.89 -2.78
#